data_AF-A0A2M7K3X1-F1
#
_entry.id   AF-A0A2M7K3X1-F1
#
_cell.length_a   1.000
_cell.length_b   1.000
_cell.length_c   1.000
_cell.angle_alpha   90.00
_cell.angle_beta   90.00
_cell.angle_gamma   90.00
#
_symmetry.space_group_name_H-M   'P 1'
#
loop_
_entity.id
_entity.type
_entity.pdbx_description
1 polymer ?
#
loop_
_entity_poly.entity_id
_entity_poly.type
_entity_poly.pdbx_seq_one_letter_code
_entity_poly.pdbx_strand_id
1 'polypeptide(L)'
;MNVEKIMNDLEKKHPGEVEYLQAVREVLESIEEVYNQNPQFESAKIIERLIEPDRILTFKIPWVDDKGEVQVNLGYRAQFNNAIGPYKGGLRFHPSVNISILKFLGFEQIFKNSLTTLPMGGSKGGSDFNPKGKSNAEVMRFCQGFMLELYKIIGPETDVPAGDIGVGGREIGFLYGMYRKLARENSGILTGKGLGWGGSLVRPEATGYGVVYFAQEMLKTKNTDFKGKIVAISGFGNVAWGVALKATELGAKVVTISGPDGYIYDKDGISGAKIDYMLELRASNNDIV
;
A
#
# COMPACT_ATOMS: atom_id res chain seq x y z
N MET A 1 12.09 -18.62 -20.21
CA MET A 1 10.72 -18.92 -19.82
C MET A 1 9.79 -18.92 -21.01
N ASN A 2 8.65 -19.58 -20.85
CA ASN A 2 7.49 -19.49 -21.73
C ASN A 2 6.36 -18.97 -20.84
N VAL A 3 5.96 -17.70 -21.03
CA VAL A 3 5.00 -17.03 -20.16
C VAL A 3 3.66 -17.78 -20.13
N GLU A 4 3.15 -18.19 -21.29
CA GLU A 4 1.87 -18.91 -21.36
C GLU A 4 1.89 -20.22 -20.57
N LYS A 5 2.99 -20.98 -20.65
CA LYS A 5 3.11 -22.21 -19.86
C LYS A 5 3.07 -21.91 -18.36
N ILE A 6 3.83 -20.92 -17.90
CA ILE A 6 3.89 -20.53 -16.48
C ILE A 6 2.53 -20.03 -16.01
N MET A 7 1.86 -19.18 -16.79
CA MET A 7 0.54 -18.65 -16.44
C MET A 7 -0.52 -19.75 -16.37
N ASN A 8 -0.53 -20.69 -17.33
CA ASN A 8 -1.45 -21.83 -17.30
C ASN A 8 -1.24 -22.72 -16.07
N ASP A 9 0.00 -22.95 -15.67
CA ASP A 9 0.30 -23.76 -14.48
C ASP A 9 -0.02 -23.01 -13.18
N LEU A 10 0.20 -21.69 -13.16
CA LEU A 10 -0.14 -20.83 -12.02
C LEU A 10 -1.65 -20.70 -11.83
N GLU A 11 -2.41 -20.52 -12.90
CA GLU A 11 -3.88 -20.42 -12.86
C GLU A 11 -4.53 -21.72 -12.37
N LYS A 12 -4.01 -22.89 -12.78
CA LYS A 12 -4.46 -24.19 -12.24
C LYS A 12 -4.25 -24.29 -10.73
N LYS A 13 -3.19 -23.69 -10.20
CA LYS A 13 -2.86 -23.72 -8.77
C LYS A 13 -3.62 -22.67 -7.95
N HIS A 14 -3.92 -21.52 -8.55
CA HIS A 14 -4.61 -20.39 -7.92
C HIS A 14 -5.86 -19.98 -8.71
N PRO A 15 -6.86 -20.87 -8.85
CA PRO A 15 -8.02 -20.62 -9.68
C PRO A 15 -8.87 -19.47 -9.13
N GLY A 16 -9.30 -18.56 -10.00
CA GLY A 16 -10.16 -17.43 -9.65
C GLY A 16 -9.46 -16.24 -9.01
N GLU A 17 -8.15 -16.28 -8.83
CA GLU A 17 -7.37 -15.15 -8.31
C GLU A 17 -7.00 -14.14 -9.41
N VAL A 18 -8.01 -13.53 -10.03
CA VAL A 18 -7.88 -12.72 -11.25
C VAL A 18 -6.92 -11.53 -11.11
N GLU A 19 -6.96 -10.80 -9.99
CA GLU A 19 -6.08 -9.64 -9.78
C GLU A 19 -4.62 -10.08 -9.67
N TYR A 20 -4.38 -11.18 -8.97
CA TYR A 20 -3.05 -11.75 -8.80
C TYR A 20 -2.48 -12.29 -10.12
N LEU A 21 -3.27 -13.07 -10.86
CA LEU A 21 -2.84 -13.64 -12.14
C LEU A 21 -2.53 -12.56 -13.18
N GLN A 22 -3.33 -11.49 -13.21
CA GLN A 22 -3.07 -10.33 -14.07
C GLN A 22 -1.70 -9.71 -13.76
N ALA A 23 -1.44 -9.41 -12.49
CA ALA A 23 -0.18 -8.76 -12.09
C ALA A 23 1.05 -9.62 -12.37
N VAL A 24 0.95 -10.94 -12.19
CA VAL A 24 2.04 -11.85 -12.55
C VAL A 24 2.28 -11.82 -14.06
N ARG A 25 1.24 -11.94 -14.88
CA ARG A 25 1.37 -11.90 -16.34
C ARG A 25 2.05 -10.62 -16.82
N GLU A 26 1.59 -9.46 -16.38
CA GLU A 26 2.14 -8.16 -16.79
C GLU A 26 3.64 -8.03 -16.47
N VAL A 27 4.06 -8.51 -15.29
CA VAL A 27 5.49 -8.53 -14.93
C VAL A 27 6.28 -9.53 -15.78
N LEU A 28 5.78 -10.75 -15.95
CA LEU A 28 6.49 -11.79 -16.72
C LEU A 28 6.69 -11.39 -18.18
N GLU A 29 5.65 -10.82 -18.82
CA GLU A 29 5.74 -10.30 -20.18
C GLU A 29 6.79 -9.18 -20.29
N SER A 30 6.90 -8.34 -19.26
CA SER A 30 7.86 -7.22 -19.24
C SER A 30 9.33 -7.65 -19.08
N ILE A 31 9.60 -8.85 -18.55
CA ILE A 31 10.97 -9.32 -18.23
C ILE A 31 11.38 -10.57 -19.02
N GLU A 32 10.54 -11.05 -19.94
CA GLU A 32 10.78 -12.30 -20.68
C GLU A 32 12.11 -12.32 -21.42
N GLU A 33 12.42 -11.26 -22.16
CA GLU A 33 13.67 -11.16 -22.91
C GLU A 33 14.89 -11.25 -21.98
N VAL A 34 14.90 -10.44 -20.92
CA VAL A 34 16.01 -10.39 -19.95
C VAL A 34 16.17 -11.76 -19.27
N TYR A 35 15.08 -12.40 -18.88
CA TYR A 35 15.15 -13.73 -18.27
C TYR A 35 15.74 -14.76 -19.24
N ASN A 36 15.33 -14.75 -20.50
CA ASN A 36 15.79 -15.70 -21.53
C ASN A 36 17.27 -15.53 -21.88
N GLN A 37 17.81 -14.32 -21.76
CA GLN A 37 19.24 -14.04 -21.93
C GLN A 37 20.10 -14.51 -20.75
N ASN A 38 19.49 -14.97 -19.64
CA ASN A 38 20.18 -15.36 -18.41
C ASN A 38 19.87 -16.82 -18.03
N PRO A 39 20.54 -17.82 -18.64
CA PRO A 39 20.29 -19.25 -18.41
C PRO A 39 20.37 -19.69 -16.94
N GLN A 40 21.17 -18.98 -16.12
CA GLN A 40 21.29 -19.21 -14.69
C GLN A 40 19.99 -18.96 -13.91
N PHE A 41 19.08 -18.12 -14.43
CA PHE A 41 17.79 -17.89 -13.79
C PHE A 41 16.85 -19.09 -14.00
N GLU A 42 16.89 -19.70 -15.18
CA GLU A 42 16.14 -20.92 -15.47
C GLU A 42 16.66 -22.12 -14.68
N SER A 43 17.98 -22.30 -14.59
CA SER A 43 18.56 -23.40 -13.82
C SER A 43 18.23 -23.29 -12.32
N ALA A 44 18.09 -22.07 -11.80
CA ALA A 44 17.72 -21.80 -10.42
C ALA A 44 16.20 -21.67 -10.18
N LYS A 45 15.38 -21.83 -11.23
CA LYS A 45 13.90 -21.73 -11.17
C LYS A 45 13.42 -20.43 -10.53
N ILE A 46 14.03 -19.31 -10.94
CA ILE A 46 13.81 -18.02 -10.30
C ILE A 46 12.36 -17.57 -10.43
N ILE A 47 11.72 -17.71 -11.60
CA ILE A 47 10.33 -17.27 -11.77
C ILE A 47 9.38 -18.14 -10.95
N GLU A 48 9.54 -19.46 -10.99
CA GLU A 48 8.68 -20.38 -10.24
C GLU A 48 8.75 -20.14 -8.72
N ARG A 49 9.91 -19.70 -8.21
CA ARG A 49 10.09 -19.31 -6.81
C ARG A 49 9.58 -17.90 -6.52
N LEU A 50 9.72 -16.97 -7.46
CA LEU A 50 9.37 -15.56 -7.28
C LEU A 50 7.86 -15.31 -7.27
N ILE A 51 7.12 -16.04 -8.11
CA ILE A 51 5.66 -15.90 -8.20
C ILE A 51 4.96 -16.56 -7.01
N GLU A 52 5.57 -17.52 -6.32
CA GLU A 52 4.96 -18.12 -5.14
C GLU A 52 5.34 -17.33 -3.88
N PRO A 53 4.37 -16.86 -3.07
CA PRO A 53 4.69 -16.21 -1.80
C PRO A 53 5.42 -17.17 -0.85
N ASP A 54 6.46 -16.68 -0.16
CA ASP A 54 7.15 -17.46 0.88
C ASP A 54 6.18 -17.98 1.95
N ARG A 55 5.19 -17.16 2.32
CA ARG A 55 4.16 -17.53 3.30
C ARG A 55 2.90 -16.67 3.16
N ILE A 56 1.74 -17.29 3.34
CA ILE A 56 0.47 -16.60 3.57
C ILE A 56 -0.10 -17.05 4.91
N LEU A 57 -0.46 -16.09 5.76
CA LEU A 57 -1.25 -16.32 6.95
C LEU A 57 -2.66 -15.76 6.74
N THR A 58 -3.68 -16.62 6.86
CA THR A 58 -5.09 -16.23 6.92
C THR A 58 -5.63 -16.58 8.30
N PHE A 59 -6.33 -15.65 8.94
CA PHE A 59 -6.78 -15.82 10.32
C PHE A 59 -8.13 -15.13 10.57
N LYS A 60 -8.88 -15.66 11.54
CA LYS A 60 -10.17 -15.10 11.96
C LYS A 60 -9.96 -14.01 13.01
N ILE A 61 -10.74 -12.93 12.92
CA ILE A 61 -10.69 -11.80 13.85
C ILE A 61 -12.08 -11.58 14.45
N PRO A 62 -12.39 -12.19 15.61
CA PRO A 62 -13.59 -11.86 16.36
C PRO A 62 -13.42 -10.54 17.13
N TRP A 63 -14.42 -9.68 17.12
CA TRP A 63 -14.46 -8.43 17.89
C TRP A 63 -15.90 -8.08 18.25
N VAL A 64 -16.09 -7.09 19.14
CA VAL A 64 -17.42 -6.68 19.61
C VAL A 64 -17.67 -5.22 19.20
N ASP A 65 -18.82 -4.94 18.61
CA ASP A 65 -19.20 -3.59 18.19
C ASP A 65 -19.72 -2.74 19.36
N ASP A 66 -20.05 -1.47 19.13
CA ASP A 66 -20.53 -0.60 20.22
C ASP A 66 -21.93 -0.96 20.75
N LYS A 67 -22.66 -1.84 20.05
CA LYS A 67 -23.96 -2.38 20.49
C LYS A 67 -23.81 -3.67 21.30
N GLY A 68 -22.60 -4.19 21.44
CA GLY A 68 -22.32 -5.45 22.13
C GLY A 68 -22.46 -6.68 21.21
N GLU A 69 -22.67 -6.50 19.91
CA GLU A 69 -22.80 -7.61 18.97
C GLU A 69 -21.41 -8.13 18.57
N VAL A 70 -21.31 -9.46 18.47
CA VAL A 70 -20.08 -10.12 18.01
C VAL A 70 -19.99 -10.05 16.50
N GLN A 71 -18.89 -9.48 16.02
CA GLN A 71 -18.55 -9.36 14.62
C GLN A 71 -17.35 -10.27 14.31
N VAL A 72 -17.27 -10.76 13.07
CA VAL A 72 -16.18 -11.63 12.62
C VAL A 72 -15.70 -11.19 11.24
N ASN A 73 -14.39 -11.01 11.12
CA ASN A 73 -13.72 -10.64 9.88
C ASN A 73 -12.57 -11.61 9.58
N LEU A 74 -12.12 -11.68 8.33
CA LEU A 74 -10.91 -12.38 7.94
C LEU A 74 -9.73 -11.41 7.86
N GLY A 75 -8.60 -11.83 8.41
CA GLY A 75 -7.31 -11.16 8.35
C GLY A 75 -6.32 -11.96 7.51
N TYR A 76 -5.40 -11.23 6.88
CA TYR A 76 -4.42 -11.80 5.96
C TYR A 76 -3.06 -11.12 6.12
N ARG A 77 -1.99 -11.90 5.96
CA ARG A 77 -0.63 -11.41 5.71
C ARG A 77 0.09 -12.31 4.70
N ALA A 78 0.32 -11.78 3.50
CA ALA A 78 1.10 -12.40 2.44
C ALA A 78 2.54 -11.87 2.51
N GLN A 79 3.44 -12.67 3.08
CA GLN A 79 4.90 -12.46 3.09
C GLN A 79 5.44 -13.05 1.79
N PHE A 80 5.74 -12.18 0.81
CA PHE A 80 5.93 -12.63 -0.56
C PHE A 80 7.39 -12.99 -0.85
N ASN A 81 8.31 -12.06 -0.60
CA ASN A 81 9.74 -12.29 -0.82
C ASN A 81 10.59 -11.43 0.12
N ASN A 82 11.61 -12.00 0.76
CA ASN A 82 12.55 -11.29 1.63
C ASN A 82 14.01 -11.29 1.13
N ALA A 83 14.23 -11.52 -0.17
CA ALA A 83 15.59 -11.72 -0.69
C ALA A 83 16.52 -10.51 -0.49
N ILE A 84 15.96 -9.29 -0.42
CA ILE A 84 16.71 -8.04 -0.25
C ILE A 84 16.51 -7.36 1.10
N GLY A 85 15.82 -8.01 2.05
CA GLY A 85 15.57 -7.48 3.39
C GLY A 85 14.23 -7.94 3.97
N PRO A 86 13.84 -7.44 5.17
CA PRO A 86 12.58 -7.81 5.82
C PRO A 86 11.37 -7.58 4.91
N TYR A 87 10.34 -8.42 5.02
CA TYR A 87 9.09 -8.22 4.30
C TYR A 87 8.55 -6.82 4.58
N LYS A 88 8.19 -6.07 3.53
CA LYS A 88 7.69 -4.70 3.68
C LYS A 88 6.45 -4.48 2.84
N GLY A 89 5.37 -4.08 3.51
CA GLY A 89 4.09 -3.89 2.84
C GLY A 89 2.96 -3.41 3.73
N GLY A 90 2.09 -2.56 3.17
CA GLY A 90 0.94 -1.99 3.89
C GLY A 90 -0.11 -3.03 4.32
N LEU A 91 -0.98 -2.60 5.24
CA LEU A 91 -2.20 -3.28 5.66
C LEU A 91 -3.40 -2.52 5.08
N ARG A 92 -4.32 -3.22 4.41
CA ARG A 92 -5.55 -2.63 3.84
C ARG A 92 -6.78 -3.13 4.58
N PHE A 93 -7.63 -2.23 5.07
CA PHE A 93 -8.94 -2.56 5.64
C PHE A 93 -10.02 -2.04 4.69
N HIS A 94 -10.62 -2.95 3.92
CA HIS A 94 -11.65 -2.61 2.96
C HIS A 94 -12.54 -3.83 2.70
N PRO A 95 -13.88 -3.67 2.55
CA PRO A 95 -14.79 -4.80 2.35
C PRO A 95 -14.53 -5.65 1.10
N SER A 96 -13.78 -5.13 0.13
CA SER A 96 -13.38 -5.90 -1.06
C SER A 96 -12.15 -6.79 -0.86
N VAL A 97 -11.43 -6.65 0.26
CA VAL A 97 -10.16 -7.38 0.48
C VAL A 97 -10.40 -8.88 0.44
N ASN A 98 -9.62 -9.55 -0.40
CA ASN A 98 -9.54 -11.00 -0.49
C ASN A 98 -8.07 -11.42 -0.72
N ILE A 99 -7.80 -12.73 -0.78
CA ILE A 99 -6.43 -13.22 -0.95
C ILE A 99 -5.81 -12.86 -2.31
N SER A 100 -6.60 -12.85 -3.40
CA SER A 100 -6.11 -12.47 -4.72
C SER A 100 -5.59 -11.05 -4.74
N ILE A 101 -6.37 -10.09 -4.23
CA ILE A 101 -5.97 -8.68 -4.14
C ILE A 101 -4.69 -8.53 -3.30
N LEU A 102 -4.56 -9.27 -2.20
CA LEU A 102 -3.37 -9.15 -1.35
C LEU A 102 -2.14 -9.81 -1.95
N LYS A 103 -2.29 -10.90 -2.70
CA LYS A 103 -1.19 -11.49 -3.48
C LYS A 103 -0.78 -10.56 -4.62
N PHE A 104 -1.72 -10.02 -5.38
CA PHE A 104 -1.47 -8.97 -6.37
C PHE A 104 -0.61 -7.84 -5.79
N LEU A 105 -1.13 -7.18 -4.75
CA LEU A 105 -0.44 -6.04 -4.14
C LEU A 105 0.89 -6.44 -3.52
N GLY A 106 1.00 -7.65 -2.95
CA GLY A 106 2.23 -8.16 -2.35
C GLY A 106 3.31 -8.49 -3.38
N PHE A 107 2.92 -9.02 -4.53
CA PHE A 107 3.80 -9.34 -5.65
C PHE A 107 4.41 -8.07 -6.25
N GLU A 108 3.59 -7.07 -6.58
CA GLU A 108 4.09 -5.77 -7.06
C GLU A 108 4.99 -5.07 -6.04
N GLN A 109 4.70 -5.25 -4.75
CA GLN A 109 5.47 -4.64 -3.67
C GLN A 109 6.92 -5.12 -3.64
N ILE A 110 7.22 -6.33 -4.13
CA ILE A 110 8.60 -6.85 -4.26
C ILE A 110 9.42 -5.92 -5.15
N PHE A 111 8.94 -5.71 -6.37
CA PHE A 111 9.66 -4.93 -7.38
C PHE A 111 9.69 -3.46 -7.02
N LYS A 112 8.57 -2.92 -6.53
CA LYS A 112 8.49 -1.55 -6.06
C LYS A 112 9.53 -1.26 -4.97
N ASN A 113 9.68 -2.16 -4.00
CA ASN A 113 10.65 -1.99 -2.93
C ASN A 113 12.09 -2.16 -3.41
N SER A 114 12.34 -3.12 -4.31
CA SER A 114 13.65 -3.32 -4.95
C SER A 114 14.16 -2.04 -5.64
N LEU A 115 13.28 -1.33 -6.34
CA LEU A 115 13.62 -0.08 -7.04
C LEU A 115 13.96 1.10 -6.12
N THR A 116 13.69 1.01 -4.80
CA THR A 116 14.00 2.09 -3.85
C THR A 116 15.47 2.15 -3.45
N THR A 117 16.27 1.16 -3.84
CA THR A 117 17.66 0.94 -3.39
C THR A 117 17.83 0.68 -1.89
N LEU A 118 16.73 0.51 -1.14
CA LEU A 118 16.74 0.19 0.28
C LEU A 118 16.52 -1.32 0.51
N PRO A 119 17.01 -1.87 1.64
CA PRO A 119 16.92 -3.30 1.90
C PRO A 119 15.53 -3.72 2.39
N MET A 120 14.57 -3.84 1.47
CA MET A 120 13.16 -4.11 1.78
C MET A 120 12.59 -5.20 0.87
N GLY A 121 12.17 -6.33 1.44
CA GLY A 121 11.40 -7.35 0.75
C GLY A 121 9.97 -6.90 0.42
N GLY A 122 9.16 -7.76 -0.20
CA GLY A 122 7.78 -7.49 -0.58
C GLY A 122 6.76 -8.25 0.26
N SER A 123 5.71 -7.56 0.70
CA SER A 123 4.55 -8.18 1.35
C SER A 123 3.28 -7.35 1.20
N LYS A 124 2.15 -7.91 1.58
CA LYS A 124 0.91 -7.16 1.84
C LYS A 124 0.08 -7.86 2.91
N GLY A 125 -0.80 -7.12 3.55
CA GLY A 125 -1.82 -7.72 4.41
C GLY A 125 -3.06 -6.87 4.48
N GLY A 126 -4.03 -7.31 5.26
CA GLY A 126 -5.29 -6.60 5.37
C GLY A 126 -6.41 -7.44 5.94
N SER A 127 -7.60 -6.87 5.89
CA SER A 127 -8.85 -7.51 6.30
C SER A 127 -10.01 -6.98 5.48
N ASP A 128 -11.04 -7.82 5.33
CA ASP A 128 -12.37 -7.45 4.81
C ASP A 128 -13.15 -6.50 5.75
N PHE A 129 -12.56 -6.12 6.89
CA PHE A 129 -13.12 -5.11 7.78
C PHE A 129 -13.35 -3.77 7.09
N ASN A 130 -14.55 -3.23 7.25
CA ASN A 130 -14.91 -1.90 6.76
C ASN A 130 -14.84 -0.86 7.90
N PRO A 131 -13.81 0.02 7.90
CA PRO A 131 -13.66 1.06 8.93
C PRO A 131 -14.68 2.19 8.78
N LYS A 132 -15.36 2.31 7.62
CA LYS A 132 -16.37 3.35 7.40
C LYS A 132 -17.56 3.15 8.33
N GLY A 133 -18.02 4.26 8.93
CA GLY A 133 -19.12 4.26 9.89
C GLY A 133 -18.80 3.62 11.23
N LYS A 134 -17.54 3.25 11.51
CA LYS A 134 -17.12 2.69 12.78
C LYS A 134 -16.63 3.76 13.73
N SER A 135 -16.93 3.60 15.01
CA SER A 135 -16.38 4.47 16.05
C SER A 135 -14.88 4.24 16.24
N ASN A 136 -14.20 5.20 16.87
CA ASN A 136 -12.80 5.01 17.25
C ASN A 136 -12.60 3.80 18.16
N ALA A 137 -13.58 3.48 19.00
CA ALA A 137 -13.50 2.35 19.93
C ALA A 137 -13.65 1.01 19.20
N GLU A 138 -14.57 0.92 18.23
CA GLU A 138 -14.72 -0.24 17.35
C GLU A 138 -13.45 -0.52 16.55
N VAL A 139 -12.90 0.51 15.90
CA VAL A 139 -11.64 0.39 15.15
C VAL A 139 -10.49 -0.03 16.05
N MET A 140 -10.39 0.52 17.27
CA MET A 140 -9.37 0.12 18.24
C MET A 140 -9.51 -1.36 18.63
N ARG A 141 -10.72 -1.83 18.97
CA ARG A 141 -10.97 -3.25 19.31
C ARG A 141 -10.65 -4.17 18.15
N PHE A 142 -11.02 -3.77 16.92
CA PHE A 142 -10.67 -4.50 15.72
C PHE A 142 -9.15 -4.58 15.52
N CYS A 143 -8.42 -3.45 15.57
CA CYS A 143 -6.96 -3.43 15.44
C CYS A 143 -6.27 -4.29 16.51
N GLN A 144 -6.77 -4.29 17.74
CA GLN A 144 -6.25 -5.14 18.80
C GLN A 144 -6.49 -6.62 18.49
N GLY A 145 -7.70 -6.99 18.08
CA GLY A 145 -8.03 -8.35 17.63
C GLY A 145 -7.18 -8.82 16.45
N PHE A 146 -6.95 -7.95 15.47
CA PHE A 146 -6.07 -8.20 14.33
C PHE A 146 -4.63 -8.46 14.78
N MET A 147 -4.12 -7.65 15.71
CA MET A 147 -2.74 -7.76 16.18
C MET A 147 -2.50 -8.97 17.08
N LEU A 148 -3.53 -9.55 17.72
CA LEU A 148 -3.42 -10.81 18.47
C LEU A 148 -2.93 -11.99 17.62
N GLU A 149 -3.16 -11.96 16.31
CA GLU A 149 -2.63 -12.97 15.40
C GLU A 149 -1.39 -12.48 14.66
N LEU A 150 -1.40 -11.24 14.17
CA LEU A 150 -0.31 -10.72 13.35
C LEU A 150 1.03 -10.64 14.12
N TYR A 151 1.02 -10.28 15.42
CA TYR A 151 2.26 -10.05 16.18
C TYR A 151 3.22 -11.25 16.20
N LYS A 152 2.69 -12.47 16.01
CA LYS A 152 3.44 -13.73 16.06
C LYS A 152 4.39 -13.91 14.86
N ILE A 153 4.13 -13.21 13.76
CA ILE A 153 4.85 -13.40 12.49
C ILE A 153 5.53 -12.14 11.97
N ILE A 154 5.46 -11.04 12.72
CA ILE A 154 6.10 -9.77 12.36
C ILE A 154 7.23 -9.46 13.34
N GLY A 155 8.25 -8.77 12.84
CA GLY A 155 9.44 -8.38 13.61
C GLY A 155 10.24 -7.31 12.85
N PRO A 156 11.05 -6.50 13.54
CA PRO A 156 11.84 -5.44 12.90
C PRO A 156 12.76 -5.99 11.78
N GLU A 157 13.31 -7.19 11.97
CA GLU A 157 14.17 -7.89 10.99
C GLU A 157 13.42 -9.00 10.24
N THR A 158 12.09 -9.03 10.30
CA THR A 158 11.27 -10.09 9.70
C THR A 158 10.23 -9.53 8.75
N ASP A 159 9.28 -8.77 9.26
CA ASP A 159 8.18 -8.19 8.49
C ASP A 159 7.72 -6.90 9.17
N VAL A 160 7.74 -5.80 8.41
CA VAL A 160 7.48 -4.44 8.88
C VAL A 160 6.26 -3.88 8.14
N PRO A 161 5.03 -4.02 8.67
CA PRO A 161 3.85 -3.49 8.01
C PRO A 161 3.80 -1.94 7.97
N ALA A 162 2.81 -1.41 7.24
CA ALA A 162 2.53 0.03 7.12
C ALA A 162 1.03 0.27 6.95
N GLY A 163 0.64 1.54 6.85
CA GLY A 163 -0.72 1.91 6.43
C GLY A 163 -0.97 1.71 4.93
N ASP A 164 -2.24 1.55 4.58
CA ASP A 164 -2.80 1.52 3.22
C ASP A 164 -4.26 2.02 3.30
N ILE A 165 -5.11 1.73 2.30
CA ILE A 165 -6.54 2.09 2.33
C ILE A 165 -7.19 1.51 3.59
N GLY A 166 -7.88 2.37 4.35
CA GLY A 166 -8.53 2.01 5.62
C GLY A 166 -7.57 1.85 6.82
N VAL A 167 -6.25 2.04 6.65
CA VAL A 167 -5.26 1.97 7.73
C VAL A 167 -4.39 3.23 7.71
N GLY A 168 -4.85 4.25 8.43
CA GLY A 168 -4.17 5.53 8.62
C GLY A 168 -3.31 5.58 9.88
N GLY A 169 -2.95 6.80 10.30
CA GLY A 169 -2.15 7.02 11.51
C GLY A 169 -2.88 6.55 12.78
N ARG A 170 -4.22 6.63 12.81
CA ARG A 170 -5.06 6.13 13.90
C ARG A 170 -4.91 4.63 14.08
N GLU A 171 -5.13 3.85 13.01
CA GLU A 171 -5.02 2.39 13.03
C GLU A 171 -3.59 1.96 13.34
N ILE A 172 -2.58 2.59 12.74
CA ILE A 172 -1.18 2.31 13.05
C ILE A 172 -0.87 2.56 14.53
N GLY A 173 -1.45 3.59 15.15
CA GLY A 173 -1.34 3.83 16.58
C GLY A 173 -1.91 2.68 17.42
N PHE A 174 -3.12 2.22 17.10
CA PHE A 174 -3.77 1.11 17.81
C PHE A 174 -3.02 -0.22 17.62
N LEU A 175 -2.63 -0.53 16.38
CA LEU A 175 -1.85 -1.73 16.03
C LEU A 175 -0.50 -1.71 16.75
N TYR A 176 0.23 -0.58 16.72
CA TYR A 176 1.52 -0.45 17.38
C TYR A 176 1.41 -0.55 18.90
N GLY A 177 0.40 0.09 19.50
CA GLY A 177 0.13 -0.02 20.93
C GLY A 177 -0.11 -1.46 21.37
N MET A 178 -0.91 -2.22 20.61
CA MET A 178 -1.15 -3.63 20.89
C MET A 178 0.09 -4.49 20.67
N TYR A 179 0.85 -4.25 19.61
CA TYR A 179 2.13 -4.94 19.38
C TYR A 179 3.07 -4.76 20.57
N ARG A 180 3.31 -3.52 21.01
CA ARG A 180 4.17 -3.22 22.15
C ARG A 180 3.72 -3.93 23.42
N LYS A 181 2.41 -4.03 23.64
CA LYS A 181 1.83 -4.73 24.80
C LYS A 181 2.13 -6.24 24.76
N LEU A 182 1.99 -6.86 23.59
CA LEU A 182 2.17 -8.30 23.40
C LEU A 182 3.65 -8.69 23.34
N ALA A 183 4.44 -8.02 22.50
CA ALA A 183 5.84 -8.31 22.27
C ALA A 183 6.77 -7.77 23.37
N ARG A 184 6.28 -6.83 24.19
CA ARG A 184 7.04 -6.18 25.29
C ARG A 184 8.31 -5.47 24.82
N GLU A 185 8.30 -4.93 23.61
CA GLU A 185 9.40 -4.18 23.04
C GLU A 185 8.95 -2.84 22.45
N ASN A 186 9.91 -1.96 22.18
CA ASN A 186 9.71 -0.68 21.51
C ASN A 186 10.62 -0.61 20.29
N SER A 187 10.17 -1.15 19.16
CA SER A 187 10.96 -1.36 17.96
C SER A 187 10.35 -0.70 16.72
N GLY A 188 11.07 -0.77 15.59
CA GLY A 188 10.66 -0.27 14.27
C GLY A 188 9.63 -1.13 13.54
N ILE A 189 8.77 -1.88 14.25
CA ILE A 189 7.89 -2.90 13.67
C ILE A 189 6.85 -2.38 12.66
N LEU A 190 6.46 -1.11 12.76
CA LEU A 190 5.51 -0.48 11.86
C LEU A 190 6.10 0.84 11.35
N THR A 191 5.89 1.12 10.06
CA THR A 191 6.11 2.46 9.48
C THR A 191 4.79 3.23 9.38
N GLY A 192 4.87 4.56 9.26
CA GLY A 192 3.68 5.42 9.35
C GLY A 192 3.27 5.76 10.78
N LYS A 193 4.19 5.59 11.74
CA LYS A 193 4.05 6.00 13.14
C LYS A 193 3.91 7.52 13.27
N GLY A 194 3.33 7.97 14.37
CA GLY A 194 3.23 9.39 14.72
C GLY A 194 4.57 9.94 15.23
N LEU A 195 4.82 11.23 15.00
CA LEU A 195 6.11 11.88 15.29
C LEU A 195 6.56 11.71 16.76
N GLY A 196 5.62 11.82 17.71
CA GLY A 196 5.92 11.66 19.14
C GLY A 196 6.29 10.24 19.59
N TRP A 197 6.25 9.24 18.69
CA TRP A 197 6.49 7.84 19.01
C TRP A 197 7.16 7.07 17.85
N GLY A 198 8.15 7.70 17.21
CA GLY A 198 9.02 7.06 16.22
C GLY A 198 8.54 7.17 14.76
N GLY A 199 7.71 8.16 14.47
CA GLY A 199 7.35 8.58 13.12
C GLY A 199 8.46 9.39 12.46
N SER A 200 8.41 9.47 11.12
CA SER A 200 9.30 10.31 10.33
C SER A 200 8.56 11.54 9.82
N LEU A 201 9.27 12.68 9.79
CA LEU A 201 8.86 13.84 8.99
C LEU A 201 8.74 13.43 7.52
N VAL A 202 8.01 14.23 6.74
CA VAL A 202 7.72 14.00 5.31
C VAL A 202 6.84 12.77 5.03
N ARG A 203 6.55 11.91 6.02
CA ARG A 203 5.73 10.71 5.80
C ARG A 203 4.35 11.01 5.16
N PRO A 204 3.59 12.02 5.61
CA PRO A 204 2.29 12.33 4.98
C PRO A 204 2.41 12.71 3.50
N GLU A 205 3.48 13.40 3.13
CA GLU A 205 3.75 13.97 1.80
C GLU A 205 4.44 12.99 0.86
N ALA A 206 5.21 12.04 1.41
CA ALA A 206 6.25 11.27 0.73
C ALA A 206 5.83 10.70 -0.63
N THR A 207 4.68 10.03 -0.70
CA THR A 207 4.22 9.43 -1.96
C THR A 207 3.88 10.47 -3.01
N GLY A 208 3.15 11.53 -2.64
CA GLY A 208 2.78 12.59 -3.59
C GLY A 208 4.00 13.38 -4.04
N TYR A 209 4.92 13.66 -3.12
CA TYR A 209 6.20 14.30 -3.44
C TYR A 209 7.03 13.42 -4.38
N GLY A 210 7.12 12.12 -4.10
CA GLY A 210 7.83 11.17 -4.93
C GLY A 210 7.30 11.10 -6.37
N VAL A 211 5.97 11.11 -6.56
CA VAL A 211 5.36 11.18 -7.90
C VAL A 211 5.82 12.44 -8.64
N VAL A 212 5.78 13.60 -7.97
CA VAL A 212 6.20 14.87 -8.58
C VAL A 212 7.69 14.88 -8.87
N TYR A 213 8.54 14.39 -7.97
CA TYR A 213 9.98 14.31 -8.18
C TYR A 213 10.34 13.36 -9.33
N PHE A 214 9.69 12.20 -9.41
CA PHE A 214 9.92 11.27 -10.51
C PHE A 214 9.52 11.89 -11.87
N ALA A 215 8.34 12.51 -11.93
CA ALA A 215 7.91 13.24 -13.11
C ALA A 215 8.83 14.42 -13.45
N GLN A 216 9.38 15.11 -12.45
CA GLN A 216 10.34 16.19 -12.65
C GLN A 216 11.61 15.67 -13.34
N GLU A 217 12.15 14.53 -12.90
CA GLU A 217 13.29 13.89 -13.57
C GLU A 217 12.96 13.46 -15.00
N MET A 218 11.76 12.93 -15.24
CA MET A 218 11.30 12.59 -16.60
C MET A 218 11.23 13.84 -17.50
N LEU A 219 10.69 14.96 -16.99
CA LEU A 219 10.61 16.22 -17.73
C LEU A 219 12.00 16.78 -18.07
N LYS A 220 12.99 16.63 -17.17
CA LYS A 220 14.38 17.02 -17.44
C LYS A 220 14.98 16.26 -18.63
N THR A 221 14.63 14.99 -18.85
CA THR A 221 15.07 14.24 -20.06
C THR A 221 14.54 14.84 -21.37
N LYS A 222 13.50 15.68 -21.27
CA LYS A 222 12.91 16.43 -22.38
C LYS A 222 13.25 17.94 -22.32
N ASN A 223 14.26 18.31 -21.54
CA ASN A 223 14.70 19.70 -21.34
C ASN A 223 13.56 20.64 -20.93
N THR A 224 12.64 20.18 -20.07
CA THR A 224 11.54 20.98 -19.56
C THR A 224 11.30 20.73 -18.07
N ASP A 225 10.43 21.51 -17.43
CA ASP A 225 10.13 21.44 -16.00
C ASP A 225 8.63 21.63 -15.72
N PHE A 226 8.25 21.72 -14.44
CA PHE A 226 6.87 21.94 -14.03
C PHE A 226 6.36 23.38 -14.22
N LYS A 227 7.24 24.36 -14.40
CA LYS A 227 6.87 25.78 -14.35
C LYS A 227 5.88 26.11 -15.47
N GLY A 228 4.72 26.64 -15.08
CA GLY A 228 3.65 27.03 -16.00
C GLY A 228 2.88 25.85 -16.63
N LYS A 229 3.22 24.59 -16.32
CA LYS A 229 2.45 23.44 -16.82
C LYS A 229 1.10 23.33 -16.15
N ILE A 230 0.08 22.94 -16.91
CA ILE A 230 -1.23 22.58 -16.39
C ILE A 230 -1.21 21.09 -16.03
N VAL A 231 -1.57 20.77 -14.80
CA VAL A 231 -1.55 19.41 -14.26
C VAL A 231 -2.96 19.02 -13.84
N ALA A 232 -3.48 17.95 -14.42
CA ALA A 232 -4.70 17.31 -13.94
C ALA A 232 -4.32 16.15 -13.02
N ILE A 233 -4.93 16.09 -11.84
CA ILE A 233 -4.81 14.96 -10.91
C ILE A 233 -6.20 14.40 -10.57
N SER A 234 -6.24 13.12 -10.21
CA SER A 234 -7.42 12.45 -9.67
C SER A 234 -7.21 12.10 -8.19
N GLY A 235 -8.31 11.98 -7.45
CA GLY A 235 -8.31 11.75 -6.01
C GLY A 235 -8.26 13.05 -5.19
N PHE A 236 -8.62 12.94 -3.90
CA PHE A 236 -8.41 13.98 -2.89
C PHE A 236 -7.68 13.47 -1.63
N GLY A 237 -7.28 12.19 -1.63
CA GLY A 237 -6.57 11.57 -0.50
C GLY A 237 -5.12 12.04 -0.33
N ASN A 238 -4.38 11.38 0.56
CA ASN A 238 -2.99 11.74 0.91
C ASN A 238 -2.06 11.95 -0.30
N VAL A 239 -2.14 11.08 -1.30
CA VAL A 239 -1.26 11.16 -2.47
C VAL A 239 -1.60 12.38 -3.32
N ALA A 240 -2.88 12.58 -3.66
CA ALA A 240 -3.34 13.71 -4.47
C ALA A 240 -3.01 15.05 -3.80
N TRP A 241 -3.21 15.15 -2.47
CA TRP A 241 -2.80 16.31 -1.69
C TRP A 241 -1.29 16.59 -1.79
N GLY A 242 -0.45 15.57 -1.62
CA GLY A 242 1.00 15.72 -1.73
C GLY A 242 1.46 16.13 -3.14
N VAL A 243 0.81 15.59 -4.18
CA VAL A 243 1.06 16.00 -5.57
C VAL A 243 0.64 17.44 -5.78
N ALA A 244 -0.56 17.83 -5.34
CA ALA A 244 -1.06 19.20 -5.47
C ALA A 244 -0.12 20.22 -4.82
N LEU A 245 0.32 19.92 -3.60
CA LEU A 245 1.26 20.73 -2.83
C LEU A 245 2.60 20.88 -3.56
N LYS A 246 3.27 19.78 -3.90
CA LYS A 246 4.61 19.84 -4.50
C LYS A 246 4.62 20.37 -5.93
N ALA A 247 3.65 19.98 -6.75
CA ALA A 247 3.57 20.48 -8.12
C ALA A 247 3.34 21.99 -8.15
N THR A 248 2.48 22.51 -7.26
CA THR A 248 2.24 23.96 -7.13
C THR A 248 3.48 24.70 -6.62
N GLU A 249 4.20 24.14 -5.64
CA GLU A 249 5.48 24.70 -5.16
C GLU A 249 6.53 24.82 -6.28
N LEU A 250 6.53 23.88 -7.23
CA LEU A 250 7.40 23.90 -8.42
C LEU A 250 6.86 24.78 -9.57
N GLY A 251 5.78 25.53 -9.34
CA GLY A 251 5.22 26.48 -10.30
C GLY A 251 4.27 25.88 -11.34
N ALA A 252 3.80 24.64 -11.15
CA ALA A 252 2.72 24.08 -11.96
C ALA A 252 1.35 24.62 -11.51
N LYS A 253 0.37 24.56 -12.41
CA LYS A 253 -1.03 24.85 -12.11
C LYS A 253 -1.83 23.55 -12.07
N VAL A 254 -2.14 23.07 -10.87
CA VAL A 254 -2.97 21.89 -10.66
C VAL A 254 -4.45 22.29 -10.78
N VAL A 255 -5.20 21.68 -11.69
CA VAL A 255 -6.55 22.17 -12.07
C VAL A 255 -7.69 21.21 -11.76
N THR A 256 -7.42 19.99 -11.30
CA THR A 256 -8.47 19.03 -10.94
C THR A 256 -8.17 18.30 -9.64
N ILE A 257 -9.23 17.88 -8.95
CA ILE A 257 -9.24 16.79 -7.98
C ILE A 257 -10.50 15.95 -8.21
N SER A 258 -10.55 14.71 -7.74
CA SER A 258 -11.73 13.87 -7.92
C SER A 258 -12.06 13.00 -6.72
N GLY A 259 -13.34 12.67 -6.56
CA GLY A 259 -13.87 11.69 -5.62
C GLY A 259 -14.63 10.58 -6.36
N PRO A 260 -15.29 9.67 -5.64
CA PRO A 260 -16.05 8.59 -6.28
C PRO A 260 -17.31 9.09 -7.02
N ASP A 261 -17.82 10.27 -6.66
CA ASP A 261 -19.03 10.91 -7.19
C ASP A 261 -18.76 11.91 -8.33
N GLY A 262 -17.50 12.18 -8.66
CA GLY A 262 -17.14 13.08 -9.76
C GLY A 262 -15.79 13.78 -9.60
N TYR A 263 -15.64 14.93 -10.25
CA TYR A 263 -14.43 15.74 -10.19
C TYR A 263 -14.75 17.23 -10.08
N ILE A 264 -13.81 17.96 -9.49
CA ILE A 264 -13.79 19.41 -9.47
C ILE A 264 -12.77 19.88 -10.49
N TYR A 265 -13.15 20.87 -11.30
CA TYR A 265 -12.25 21.59 -12.18
C TYR A 265 -12.14 23.04 -11.76
N ASP A 266 -10.91 23.49 -11.57
CA ASP A 266 -10.57 24.86 -11.22
C ASP A 266 -9.56 25.40 -12.24
N LYS A 267 -10.07 26.22 -13.17
CA LYS A 267 -9.25 26.82 -14.24
C LYS A 267 -8.10 27.68 -13.72
N ASP A 268 -8.26 28.27 -12.53
CA ASP A 268 -7.32 29.19 -11.90
C ASP A 268 -6.31 28.43 -11.03
N GLY A 269 -6.66 27.21 -10.63
CA GLY A 269 -5.78 26.24 -9.99
C GLY A 269 -6.04 26.07 -8.49
N ILE A 270 -5.66 24.89 -8.01
CA ILE A 270 -5.78 24.45 -6.62
C ILE A 270 -4.49 24.84 -5.89
N SER A 271 -4.54 25.88 -5.06
CA SER A 271 -3.39 26.42 -4.32
C SER A 271 -3.82 27.05 -2.99
N GLY A 272 -2.85 27.29 -2.10
CA GLY A 272 -3.06 27.93 -0.79
C GLY A 272 -4.15 27.24 0.03
N ALA A 273 -5.14 28.01 0.49
CA ALA A 273 -6.25 27.52 1.30
C ALA A 273 -7.03 26.35 0.66
N LYS A 274 -7.05 26.22 -0.67
CA LYS A 274 -7.68 25.06 -1.34
C LYS A 274 -6.92 23.77 -1.07
N ILE A 275 -5.59 23.82 -1.02
CA ILE A 275 -4.73 22.67 -0.68
C ILE A 275 -4.85 22.37 0.82
N ASP A 276 -4.91 23.38 1.67
CA ASP A 276 -5.10 23.19 3.12
C ASP A 276 -6.43 22.49 3.40
N TYR A 277 -7.50 22.90 2.70
CA TYR A 277 -8.81 22.26 2.83
C TYR A 277 -8.83 20.78 2.40
N MET A 278 -7.95 20.35 1.50
CA MET A 278 -7.84 18.91 1.16
C MET A 278 -7.45 18.05 2.37
N LEU A 279 -6.75 18.62 3.37
CA LEU A 279 -6.45 17.92 4.62
C LEU A 279 -7.71 17.64 5.44
N GLU A 280 -8.68 18.56 5.43
CA GLU A 280 -9.98 18.38 6.07
C GLU A 280 -10.82 17.36 5.30
N LEU A 281 -10.88 17.50 3.97
CA LEU A 281 -11.60 16.57 3.09
C LEU A 281 -11.15 15.13 3.31
N ARG A 282 -9.84 14.86 3.23
CA ARG A 282 -9.32 13.49 3.41
C ARG A 282 -9.49 12.94 4.83
N ALA A 283 -9.66 13.79 5.84
CA ALA A 283 -9.89 13.39 7.22
C ALA A 283 -11.38 13.11 7.51
N SER A 284 -12.28 13.67 6.70
CA SER A 284 -13.73 13.56 6.89
C SER A 284 -14.29 12.16 6.64
N ASN A 285 -13.63 11.33 5.82
CA ASN A 285 -14.17 10.07 5.29
C ASN A 285 -15.54 10.23 4.60
N ASN A 286 -15.87 11.42 4.09
CA ASN A 286 -17.10 11.71 3.35
C ASN A 286 -17.02 11.28 1.89
N ASP A 287 -16.39 10.14 1.63
CA ASP A 287 -16.25 9.55 0.32
C ASP A 287 -17.57 8.79 0.06
N ILE A 288 -18.52 9.41 -0.64
CA ILE A 288 -19.75 8.73 -1.06
C ILE A 288 -19.38 7.84 -2.25
N VAL A 289 -19.39 6.52 -2.05
CA VAL A 289 -19.32 5.50 -3.11
C VAL A 289 -20.70 4.87 -3.21
#